data_AF-A0AAD5VAY4-F1
#
_entry.id   AF-A0AAD5VAY4-F1
#
_cell.length_a   1.000
_cell.length_b   1.000
_cell.length_c   1.000
_cell.angle_alpha   90.00
_cell.angle_beta   90.00
_cell.angle_gamma   90.00
#
_symmetry.space_group_name_H-M   'P 1'
#
loop_
_entity.id
_entity.type
_entity.pdbx_description
1 polymer ?
#
loop_
_entity_poly.entity_id
_entity_poly.type
_entity_poly.pdbx_seq_one_letter_code
_entity_poly.pdbx_strand_id
1 'polypeptide(L)'
;MSLPYVGDSILVRNKSNHDIQCFCSKYSNNDGSEAWFNLRPDYERWNRNGWDLVAFKNSGDTQRAGVYINARGKTTYITFHSFDKIDVQPSE
;
A
#
# COMPACT_ATOMS: atom_id res chain seq x y z
N MET A 1 -14.64 -4.75 -13.59
CA MET A 1 -15.35 -4.60 -12.31
C MET A 1 -14.67 -3.44 -11.60
N SER A 2 -15.42 -2.37 -11.31
CA SER A 2 -14.88 -1.20 -10.63
C SER A 2 -14.63 -1.51 -9.15
N LEU A 3 -13.60 -0.91 -8.57
CA LEU A 3 -13.31 -1.05 -7.14
C LEU A 3 -14.02 0.06 -6.36
N PRO A 4 -14.70 -0.25 -5.24
CA PRO A 4 -15.53 0.72 -4.56
C PRO A 4 -14.73 1.78 -3.81
N TYR A 5 -15.29 2.98 -3.70
CA TYR A 5 -14.81 3.98 -2.75
C TYR A 5 -15.28 3.64 -1.33
N VAL A 6 -14.35 3.46 -0.40
CA VAL A 6 -14.62 3.16 1.03
C VAL A 6 -14.01 4.22 1.97
N GLY A 7 -13.77 5.42 1.43
CA GLY A 7 -13.08 6.51 2.10
C GLY A 7 -11.65 6.71 1.59
N ASP A 8 -11.12 7.91 1.82
CA ASP A 8 -9.72 8.30 1.60
C ASP A 8 -8.78 7.31 2.30
N SER A 9 -8.24 6.39 1.51
CA SER A 9 -7.46 5.28 2.03
C SER A 9 -6.60 4.62 0.98
N ILE A 10 -5.60 3.90 1.48
CA ILE A 10 -4.76 2.99 0.74
C ILE A 10 -5.07 1.59 1.26
N LEU A 11 -5.48 0.69 0.37
CA LEU A 11 -5.69 -0.72 0.66
C LEU A 11 -4.59 -1.54 -0.01
N VAL A 12 -3.71 -2.17 0.78
CA VAL A 12 -2.58 -2.94 0.23
C VAL A 12 -2.74 -4.42 0.56
N ARG A 13 -2.40 -5.29 -0.38
CA ARG A 13 -2.32 -6.74 -0.16
C ARG A 13 -1.12 -7.34 -0.85
N ASN A 14 -0.68 -8.49 -0.34
CA ASN A 14 0.37 -9.29 -0.94
C ASN A 14 -0.22 -10.48 -1.70
N LYS A 15 -0.06 -10.52 -3.03
CA LYS A 15 -0.43 -11.68 -3.87
C LYS A 15 0.79 -12.44 -4.40
N SER A 16 1.95 -12.24 -3.79
CA SER A 16 3.11 -13.12 -3.98
C SER A 16 3.03 -14.34 -3.04
N ASN A 17 3.97 -15.28 -3.21
CA ASN A 17 4.14 -16.44 -2.31
C ASN A 17 5.27 -16.23 -1.29
N HIS A 18 5.64 -14.97 -1.01
CA HIS A 18 6.72 -14.61 -0.10
C HIS A 18 6.22 -13.72 1.04
N ASP A 19 6.94 -13.74 2.16
CA ASP A 19 6.75 -12.78 3.24
C ASP A 19 7.25 -11.40 2.78
N ILE A 20 6.32 -10.45 2.73
CA ILE A 20 6.57 -9.08 2.31
C ILE A 20 6.10 -8.14 3.41
N GLN A 21 6.92 -7.15 3.70
CA GLN A 21 6.55 -6.07 4.61
C GLN A 21 6.22 -4.80 3.82
N CYS A 22 5.21 -4.07 4.28
CA CYS A 22 4.80 -2.78 3.76
C CYS A 22 5.16 -1.68 4.75
N PHE A 23 5.65 -0.57 4.21
CA PHE A 23 5.76 0.72 4.87
C PHE A 23 4.84 1.69 4.15
N CYS A 24 4.02 2.43 4.89
CA CYS A 24 3.27 3.56 4.35
C CYS A 24 3.70 4.81 5.11
N SER A 25 4.18 5.83 4.40
CA SER A 25 4.53 7.10 5.04
C SER A 25 3.34 7.70 5.79
N LYS A 26 3.67 8.65 6.66
CA LYS A 26 2.68 9.39 7.46
C LYS A 26 2.52 10.84 6.98
N TYR A 27 2.96 11.15 5.75
CA TYR A 27 3.00 12.52 5.24
C TYR A 27 1.62 13.18 5.19
N SER A 28 0.58 12.40 4.89
CA SER A 28 -0.80 12.89 4.93
C SER A 28 -1.52 12.64 6.27
N ASN A 29 -0.89 11.98 7.24
CA ASN A 29 -1.55 11.59 8.48
C ASN A 29 -0.52 11.42 9.62
N ASN A 30 -0.33 12.46 10.44
CA ASN A 30 0.67 12.49 11.50
C ASN A 30 0.48 11.45 12.62
N ASP A 31 -0.73 10.89 12.77
CA ASP A 31 -1.02 9.80 13.71
C ASP A 31 -0.63 8.43 13.15
N GLY A 32 -0.19 8.37 11.90
CA GLY A 32 0.30 7.17 11.24
C GLY A 32 1.65 6.69 11.79
N SER A 33 1.92 5.40 11.59
CA SER A 33 3.22 4.78 11.92
C SER A 33 4.15 4.74 10.71
N GLU A 34 5.44 4.94 10.95
CA GLU A 34 6.55 4.73 10.00
C GLU A 34 7.21 3.35 10.15
N ALA A 35 6.56 2.43 10.87
CA ALA A 35 7.03 1.05 10.98
C ALA A 35 6.77 0.24 9.69
N TRP A 36 7.42 -0.91 9.61
CA TRP A 36 7.15 -1.93 8.60
C TRP A 36 6.16 -2.95 9.14
N PHE A 37 5.16 -3.32 8.34
CA PHE A 37 4.10 -4.26 8.71
C PHE A 37 4.07 -5.44 7.75
N ASN A 38 3.96 -6.66 8.25
CA ASN A 38 3.82 -7.85 7.39
C ASN A 38 2.49 -7.79 6.65
N LEU A 39 2.53 -7.93 5.32
CA LEU A 39 1.33 -7.93 4.49
C LEU A 39 0.67 -9.30 4.43
N ARG A 40 -0.66 -9.29 4.48
CA ARG A 40 -1.50 -10.47 4.29
C ARG A 40 -1.98 -10.62 2.84
N PRO A 41 -2.52 -11.80 2.48
CA PRO A 41 -3.18 -12.01 1.18
C PRO A 41 -4.44 -11.19 0.94
N ASP A 42 -5.07 -10.73 2.01
CA ASP A 42 -6.23 -9.83 2.02
C ASP A 42 -5.80 -8.38 2.18
N TYR A 43 -6.70 -7.45 1.85
CA TYR A 43 -6.40 -6.02 1.93
C TYR A 43 -6.29 -5.53 3.38
N GLU A 44 -5.21 -4.82 3.65
CA GLU A 44 -5.00 -4.04 4.87
C GLU A 44 -5.15 -2.55 4.57
N ARG A 45 -5.76 -1.82 5.50
CA ARG A 45 -6.20 -0.43 5.30
C ARG A 45 -5.29 0.56 6.03
N TRP A 46 -4.79 1.54 5.30
CA TRP A 46 -4.20 2.77 5.83
C TRP A 46 -5.10 3.95 5.47
N ASN A 47 -5.59 4.67 6.48
CA ASN A 47 -6.32 5.92 6.27
C ASN A 47 -5.34 7.03 5.89
N ARG A 48 -5.44 7.53 4.65
CA ARG A 48 -4.58 8.56 4.03
C ARG A 48 -5.43 9.44 3.12
N ASN A 49 -5.16 10.75 3.11
CA ASN A 49 -5.97 11.78 2.43
C ASN A 49 -5.11 12.75 1.60
N GLY A 50 -3.91 12.31 1.22
CA GLY A 50 -2.94 13.08 0.47
C GLY A 50 -1.89 12.17 -0.17
N TRP A 51 -0.71 12.75 -0.41
CA TRP A 51 0.41 12.03 -1.00
C TRP A 51 1.18 11.23 0.04
N ASP A 52 1.36 9.93 -0.23
CA ASP A 52 2.16 9.05 0.60
C ASP A 52 2.98 8.06 -0.25
N LEU A 53 4.14 7.70 0.29
CA LEU A 53 4.96 6.59 -0.20
C LEU A 53 4.42 5.29 0.39
N VAL A 54 4.19 4.30 -0.48
CA VAL A 54 3.97 2.91 -0.10
C VAL A 54 5.16 2.10 -0.60
N ALA A 55 5.94 1.55 0.32
CA ALA A 55 7.14 0.79 0.02
C ALA A 55 7.00 -0.66 0.51
N PHE A 56 7.65 -1.56 -0.19
CA PHE A 56 7.66 -2.99 0.06
C PHE A 56 9.09 -3.46 0.27
N LYS A 57 9.28 -4.46 1.11
CA LYS A 57 10.56 -5.17 1.26
C LYS A 57 10.36 -6.65 1.55
N ASN A 58 11.36 -7.46 1.23
CA ASN A 58 11.41 -8.86 1.63
C ASN A 58 11.93 -8.98 3.07
N SER A 59 11.79 -10.16 3.69
CA SER A 59 12.21 -10.39 5.08
C SER A 59 13.70 -10.11 5.35
N GLY A 60 14.55 -10.30 4.33
CA GLY A 60 15.98 -10.03 4.42
C GLY A 60 16.37 -8.58 4.14
N ASP A 61 15.42 -7.72 3.77
CA ASP A 61 15.65 -6.32 3.39
C ASP A 61 16.71 -6.13 2.28
N THR A 62 16.78 -7.09 1.36
CA THR A 62 17.72 -7.06 0.21
C THR A 62 17.09 -6.52 -1.06
N GLN A 63 15.76 -6.47 -1.11
CA GLN A 63 14.99 -5.91 -2.21
C GLN A 63 13.93 -4.96 -1.68
N ARG A 64 13.77 -3.82 -2.35
CA ARG A 64 12.72 -2.85 -2.08
C ARG A 64 12.13 -2.34 -3.38
N ALA A 65 10.83 -2.07 -3.35
CA ALA A 65 10.11 -1.37 -4.41
C ALA A 65 9.04 -0.49 -3.77
N GLY A 66 8.55 0.52 -4.48
CA GLY A 66 7.52 1.39 -3.91
C GLY A 66 6.82 2.24 -4.96
N VAL A 67 5.69 2.77 -4.54
CA VAL A 67 4.85 3.67 -5.34
C VAL A 67 4.52 4.91 -4.53
N TYR A 68 4.49 6.05 -5.19
CA TYR A 68 4.07 7.31 -4.60
C TYR A 68 2.66 7.63 -5.10
N ILE A 69 1.70 7.70 -4.20
CA ILE A 69 0.28 7.80 -4.56
C ILE A 69 -0.43 8.89 -3.77
N ASN A 70 -1.45 9.47 -4.40
CA ASN A 70 -2.36 10.41 -3.75
C ASN A 70 -3.70 9.72 -3.48
N ALA A 71 -4.08 9.60 -2.21
CA ALA A 71 -5.33 8.98 -1.75
C ALA A 71 -6.46 9.99 -1.48
N ARG A 72 -6.25 11.29 -1.74
CA ARG A 72 -7.30 12.30 -1.55
C ARG A 72 -8.50 12.05 -2.50
N GLY A 73 -9.69 11.96 -1.92
CA GLY A 73 -10.95 11.78 -2.63
C GLY A 73 -11.13 10.40 -3.28
N LYS A 74 -10.34 9.40 -2.88
CA LYS A 74 -10.38 8.05 -3.49
C LYS A 74 -9.87 6.97 -2.54
N THR A 75 -10.26 5.73 -2.81
CA THR A 75 -9.62 4.55 -2.25
C THR A 75 -8.61 4.03 -3.27
N THR A 76 -7.34 3.90 -2.91
CA THR A 76 -6.33 3.32 -3.81
C THR A 76 -6.02 1.89 -3.40
N TYR A 77 -6.30 0.94 -4.28
CA TYR A 77 -6.00 -0.47 -4.09
C TYR A 77 -4.63 -0.79 -4.69
N ILE A 78 -3.73 -1.33 -3.88
CA ILE A 78 -2.39 -1.72 -4.28
C ILE A 78 -2.24 -3.22 -4.07
N THR A 79 -1.90 -3.93 -5.14
CA THR A 79 -1.57 -5.37 -5.09
C THR A 79 -0.10 -5.56 -5.41
N PHE A 80 0.66 -6.06 -4.42
CA PHE A 80 2.04 -6.48 -4.63
C PHE A 80 2.05 -7.89 -5.24
N HIS A 81 2.64 -8.04 -6.43
CA HIS A 81 2.88 -9.35 -7.06
C HIS A 81 4.36 -9.73 -7.00
N SER A 82 5.25 -8.78 -7.29
CA SER A 82 6.70 -8.90 -7.18
C SER A 82 7.33 -7.52 -7.09
N PHE A 83 8.64 -7.43 -6.87
CA PHE A 83 9.36 -6.15 -6.85
C PHE A 83 9.33 -5.41 -8.20
N ASP A 84 9.11 -6.13 -9.29
CA ASP A 84 8.97 -5.58 -10.65
C ASP A 84 7.51 -5.37 -11.07
N LYS A 85 6.54 -5.79 -10.25
CA LYS A 85 5.11 -5.70 -10.55
C LYS A 85 4.29 -5.34 -9.32
N ILE A 86 3.92 -4.05 -9.26
CA ILE A 86 2.99 -3.49 -8.27
C ILE A 86 1.82 -2.90 -9.05
N ASP A 87 0.64 -3.47 -8.88
CA ASP A 87 -0.58 -2.99 -9.53
C ASP A 87 -1.25 -1.95 -8.63
N VAL A 88 -1.51 -0.76 -9.17
CA VAL A 88 -2.15 0.36 -8.48
C VAL A 88 -3.45 0.71 -9.20
N GLN A 89 -4.57 0.58 -8.50
CA GLN A 89 -5.89 0.86 -9.04
C GLN A 89 -6.70 1.77 -8.09
N PRO A 90 -6.99 3.02 -8.47
CA PRO A 90 -7.92 3.86 -7.71
C PRO A 90 -9.35 3.35 -7.85
N SER A 91 -10.19 3.64 -6.85
CA SER A 91 -11.65 3.49 -6.96
C SER A 91 -12.19 4.37 -8.08
N GLU A 92 -13.22 3.89 -8.77
CA GLU A 92 -14.01 4.68 -9.72
C GLU A 92 -15.04 5.56 -9.00
#